data_AF-A0A7Y5V1F3-F1
#
_entry.id   AF-A0A7Y5V1F3-F1
#
_cell.length_a   1.000
_cell.length_b   1.000
_cell.length_c   1.000
_cell.angle_alpha   90.00
_cell.angle_beta   90.00
_cell.angle_gamma   90.00
#
_symmetry.space_group_name_H-M   'P 1'
#
loop_
_entity.id
_entity.type
_entity.pdbx_description
1 polymer ?
#
loop_
_entity_poly.entity_id
_entity_poly.type
_entity_poly.pdbx_seq_one_letter_code
_entity_poly.pdbx_strand_id
1 'polypeptide(L)'
;MTQDPNATAMQRYHDRFDNIRYTAIAEFVASNLNADRDEERVVDLLVAVQNAAFELCGHSLHMGAWHTLAVRCGQQFLSFHTVDSIHDFLRLFAPDDVRIDNFESTAKAMLRAYSGLDDLKTATAHANGVHSWQGRMAYELLTAVEYLTHASILLLAHEDDGYIREKLHKGLNRITSGVYEGIRHSSEPSRYNFKSIYFPNERDR
;
A
#
# COMPACT_ATOMS: atom_id res chain seq x y z
N MET A 1 -24.34 -21.00 30.92
CA MET A 1 -23.15 -20.13 30.93
C MET A 1 -22.87 -19.76 29.49
N THR A 2 -23.14 -18.51 29.11
CA THR A 2 -22.69 -17.94 27.84
C THR A 2 -21.18 -17.81 27.91
N GLN A 3 -20.44 -18.60 27.12
CA GLN A 3 -18.99 -18.44 27.00
C GLN A 3 -18.69 -17.04 26.48
N ASP A 4 -17.71 -16.37 27.10
CA ASP A 4 -17.21 -15.09 26.61
C ASP A 4 -16.67 -15.28 25.18
N PRO A 5 -17.19 -14.53 24.19
CA PRO A 5 -16.73 -14.60 22.80
C PRO A 5 -15.21 -14.38 22.66
N ASN A 6 -14.62 -13.50 23.49
CA ASN A 6 -13.18 -13.23 23.44
C ASN A 6 -12.37 -14.40 24.02
N ALA A 7 -12.82 -15.01 25.11
CA ALA A 7 -12.20 -16.23 25.63
C ALA A 7 -12.24 -17.38 24.62
N THR A 8 -13.35 -17.50 23.87
CA THR A 8 -13.49 -18.48 22.79
C THR A 8 -12.52 -18.19 21.64
N ALA A 9 -12.34 -16.92 21.26
CA ALA A 9 -11.38 -16.51 20.24
C ALA A 9 -9.93 -16.79 20.65
N MET A 10 -9.58 -16.52 21.92
CA MET A 10 -8.25 -16.86 22.46
C MET A 10 -7.98 -18.36 22.41
N GLN A 11 -8.98 -19.19 22.74
CA GLN A 11 -8.83 -20.64 22.66
C GLN A 11 -8.56 -21.09 21.21
N ARG A 12 -9.33 -20.60 20.23
CA ARG A 12 -9.11 -20.91 18.81
C ARG A 12 -7.71 -20.50 18.33
N TYR A 13 -7.23 -19.34 18.79
CA TYR A 13 -5.89 -18.88 18.47
C TYR A 13 -4.84 -19.88 18.99
N HIS A 14 -4.92 -20.26 20.27
CA HIS A 14 -3.97 -21.21 20.86
C HIS A 14 -4.02 -22.58 20.21
N ASP A 15 -5.21 -23.07 19.85
CA ASP A 15 -5.39 -24.37 19.19
C ASP A 15 -4.76 -24.42 17.79
N ARG A 16 -4.62 -23.27 17.12
CA ARG A 16 -4.14 -23.16 15.73
C ARG A 16 -2.72 -22.59 15.63
N PHE A 17 -2.16 -22.10 16.73
CA PHE A 17 -0.87 -21.43 16.73
C PHE A 17 0.27 -22.39 16.42
N ASP A 18 1.01 -22.09 15.36
CA ASP A 18 2.22 -22.83 14.96
C ASP A 18 3.47 -22.03 15.33
N ASN A 19 4.14 -22.46 16.41
CA ASN A 19 5.35 -21.79 16.90
C ASN A 19 6.53 -21.84 15.92
N ILE A 20 6.62 -22.89 15.09
CA ILE A 20 7.71 -23.05 14.12
C ILE A 20 7.54 -21.99 13.03
N ARG A 21 6.34 -21.87 12.46
CA ARG A 21 6.05 -20.84 11.44
C ARG A 21 6.19 -19.43 12.00
N TYR A 22 5.70 -19.20 13.22
CA TYR A 22 5.82 -17.90 13.88
C TYR A 22 7.29 -17.50 14.12
N THR A 23 8.13 -18.46 14.53
CA THR A 23 9.57 -18.22 14.72
C THR A 23 10.28 -17.93 13.40
N ALA A 24 9.93 -18.65 12.32
CA ALA A 24 10.47 -18.37 10.99
C ALA A 24 10.09 -16.97 10.49
N ILE A 25 8.84 -16.53 10.71
CA ILE A 25 8.41 -15.17 10.40
C ILE A 25 9.25 -14.14 11.17
N ALA A 26 9.52 -14.37 12.46
CA ALA A 26 10.37 -13.48 13.26
C ALA A 26 11.78 -13.33 12.68
N GLU A 27 12.38 -14.43 12.19
CA GLU A 27 13.69 -14.40 11.53
C GLU A 27 13.64 -13.64 10.21
N PHE A 28 12.59 -13.83 9.40
CA PHE A 28 12.42 -13.09 8.15
C PHE A 28 12.20 -11.60 8.36
N VAL A 29 11.41 -11.22 9.36
CA VAL A 29 11.18 -9.82 9.72
C VAL A 29 12.48 -9.18 10.21
N ALA A 30 13.19 -9.82 11.15
CA ALA A 30 14.47 -9.32 11.65
C ALA A 30 15.49 -9.14 10.50
N SER A 31 15.55 -10.11 9.58
CA SER A 31 16.40 -10.02 8.38
C SER A 31 16.01 -8.87 7.46
N ASN A 32 14.72 -8.68 7.16
CA ASN A 32 14.24 -7.58 6.31
C ASN A 32 14.53 -6.20 6.91
N LEU A 33 14.39 -6.07 8.23
CA LEU A 33 14.66 -4.82 8.93
C LEU A 33 16.15 -4.58 9.20
N ASN A 34 17.02 -5.57 8.94
CA ASN A 34 18.41 -5.56 9.36
C ASN A 34 18.52 -5.19 10.85
N ALA A 35 17.85 -5.99 11.68
CA ALA A 35 17.58 -5.75 13.10
C ALA A 35 17.79 -7.01 13.92
N ASP A 36 18.11 -6.85 15.21
CA ASP A 36 18.01 -7.96 16.17
C ASP A 36 16.54 -8.30 16.46
N ARG A 37 16.27 -9.56 16.81
CA ARG A 37 14.91 -10.07 17.04
C ARG A 37 14.16 -9.35 18.16
N ASP A 38 14.90 -8.84 19.14
CA ASP A 38 14.35 -8.19 20.33
C ASP A 38 14.23 -6.66 20.15
N GLU A 39 14.62 -6.12 19.00
CA GLU A 39 14.42 -4.70 18.70
C GLU A 39 12.93 -4.36 18.61
N GLU A 40 12.56 -3.19 19.14
CA GLU A 40 11.19 -2.69 19.22
C GLU A 40 10.45 -2.80 17.87
N ARG A 41 11.08 -2.42 16.76
CA ARG A 41 10.49 -2.49 15.41
C ARG A 41 10.16 -3.92 14.94
N VAL A 42 10.96 -4.92 15.34
CA VAL A 42 10.69 -6.33 15.01
C VAL A 42 9.54 -6.83 15.88
N VAL A 43 9.61 -6.55 17.18
CA VAL A 43 8.57 -6.93 18.14
C VAL A 43 7.22 -6.33 17.77
N ASP A 44 7.17 -5.06 17.39
CA ASP A 44 5.95 -4.36 16.98
C ASP A 44 5.29 -4.98 15.75
N LEU A 45 6.08 -5.46 14.78
CA LEU A 45 5.53 -6.19 13.63
C LEU A 45 5.00 -7.56 14.03
N LEU A 46 5.72 -8.27 14.89
CA LEU A 46 5.29 -9.57 15.39
C LEU A 46 4.00 -9.47 16.21
N VAL A 47 3.86 -8.43 17.03
CA VAL A 47 2.61 -8.09 17.72
C VAL A 47 1.50 -7.80 16.72
N ALA A 48 1.78 -7.10 15.62
CA ALA A 48 0.78 -6.87 14.58
C ALA A 48 0.33 -8.19 13.89
N VAL A 49 1.25 -9.14 13.68
CA VAL A 49 0.92 -10.48 13.17
C VAL A 49 0.00 -11.22 14.14
N GLN A 50 0.31 -11.18 15.45
CA GLN A 50 -0.54 -11.79 16.47
C GLN A 50 -1.93 -11.15 16.53
N ASN A 51 -2.01 -9.82 16.50
CA ASN A 51 -3.28 -9.09 16.52
C ASN A 51 -4.16 -9.46 15.32
N ALA A 52 -3.58 -9.58 14.12
CA ALA A 52 -4.30 -10.03 12.93
C ALA A 52 -4.81 -11.48 13.09
N ALA A 53 -4.00 -12.39 13.63
CA ALA A 53 -4.43 -13.75 13.92
C ALA A 53 -5.58 -13.81 14.96
N PHE A 54 -5.53 -12.97 16.00
CA PHE A 54 -6.63 -12.84 16.98
C PHE A 54 -7.92 -12.30 16.34
N GLU A 55 -7.81 -11.31 15.46
CA GLU A 55 -8.97 -10.80 14.71
C GLU A 55 -9.62 -11.90 13.86
N LEU A 56 -8.81 -12.70 13.15
CA LEU A 56 -9.29 -13.83 12.36
C LEU A 56 -9.96 -14.92 13.22
N CYS A 57 -9.54 -15.06 14.48
CA CYS A 57 -10.21 -15.93 15.45
C CYS A 57 -11.53 -15.36 15.99
N GLY A 58 -11.83 -14.09 15.72
CA GLY A 58 -13.05 -13.39 16.12
C GLY A 58 -12.92 -12.52 17.37
N HIS A 59 -11.71 -12.14 17.77
CA HIS A 59 -11.50 -11.31 18.95
C HIS A 59 -11.84 -9.84 18.68
N SER A 60 -12.80 -9.27 19.43
CA SER A 60 -13.39 -7.96 19.11
C SER A 60 -12.48 -6.76 19.33
N LEU A 61 -11.45 -6.88 20.17
CA LEU A 61 -10.49 -5.80 20.42
C LEU A 61 -9.47 -5.60 19.30
N HIS A 62 -9.40 -6.52 18.33
CA HIS A 62 -8.40 -6.50 17.24
C HIS A 62 -9.01 -6.22 15.87
N MET A 63 -10.21 -5.66 15.80
CA MET A 63 -10.86 -5.33 14.52
C MET A 63 -9.97 -4.40 13.66
N GLY A 64 -9.74 -4.78 12.40
CA GLY A 64 -8.87 -4.05 11.48
C GLY A 64 -7.36 -4.31 11.65
N ALA A 65 -6.96 -5.25 12.51
CA ALA A 65 -5.56 -5.62 12.70
C ALA A 65 -4.95 -6.24 11.44
N TRP A 66 -5.70 -7.00 10.62
CA TRP A 66 -5.18 -7.52 9.35
C TRP A 66 -4.76 -6.40 8.39
N HIS A 67 -5.53 -5.31 8.33
CA HIS A 67 -5.26 -4.16 7.47
C HIS A 67 -4.08 -3.35 8.02
N THR A 68 -4.07 -3.10 9.34
CA THR A 68 -2.94 -2.45 10.03
C THR A 68 -1.64 -3.21 9.78
N LEU A 69 -1.66 -4.54 9.81
CA LEU A 69 -0.52 -5.38 9.49
C LEU A 69 -0.09 -5.19 8.02
N ALA A 70 -1.02 -5.22 7.06
CA ALA A 70 -0.72 -5.01 5.64
C ALA A 70 -0.01 -3.67 5.39
N VAL A 71 -0.51 -2.60 6.00
CA VAL A 71 0.07 -1.25 5.92
C VAL A 71 1.48 -1.22 6.48
N ARG A 72 1.69 -1.82 7.66
CA ARG A 72 3.04 -1.91 8.27
C ARG A 72 4.01 -2.70 7.39
N CYS A 73 3.59 -3.82 6.80
CA CYS A 73 4.42 -4.58 5.87
C CYS A 73 4.90 -3.71 4.69
N GLY A 74 3.99 -2.90 4.12
CA GLY A 74 4.31 -1.97 3.04
C GLY A 74 5.27 -0.85 3.47
N GLN A 75 4.97 -0.17 4.58
CA GLN A 75 5.75 0.97 5.09
C GLN A 75 7.15 0.57 5.57
N GLN A 76 7.32 -0.66 6.03
CA GLN A 76 8.61 -1.20 6.49
C GLN A 76 9.36 -1.96 5.40
N PHE A 77 8.90 -1.90 4.15
CA PHE A 77 9.57 -2.49 2.98
C PHE A 77 9.90 -3.98 3.16
N LEU A 78 8.99 -4.74 3.79
CA LEU A 78 9.18 -6.18 3.91
C LEU A 78 9.28 -6.85 2.54
N SER A 79 9.99 -7.98 2.48
CA SER A 79 10.10 -8.75 1.25
C SER A 79 8.76 -9.43 0.90
N PHE A 80 8.54 -9.69 -0.38
CA PHE A 80 7.37 -10.46 -0.84
C PHE A 80 7.30 -11.83 -0.16
N HIS A 81 8.45 -12.49 -0.02
CA HIS A 81 8.55 -13.78 0.65
C HIS A 81 8.10 -13.72 2.12
N THR A 82 8.42 -12.65 2.83
CA THR A 82 7.99 -12.43 4.21
C THR A 82 6.48 -12.22 4.28
N VAL A 83 5.91 -11.44 3.36
CA VAL A 83 4.46 -11.25 3.24
C VAL A 83 3.75 -12.58 2.96
N ASP A 84 4.27 -13.39 2.03
CA ASP A 84 3.74 -14.72 1.71
C ASP A 84 3.76 -15.64 2.93
N SER A 85 4.85 -15.61 3.69
CA SER A 85 4.99 -16.40 4.93
C SER A 85 3.99 -15.96 6.01
N ILE A 86 3.75 -14.66 6.14
CA ILE A 86 2.74 -14.12 7.06
C ILE A 86 1.34 -14.53 6.59
N HIS A 87 1.04 -14.39 5.30
CA HIS A 87 -0.23 -14.83 4.70
C HIS A 87 -0.50 -16.31 5.00
N ASP A 88 0.48 -17.19 4.75
CA ASP A 88 0.35 -18.63 4.99
C ASP A 88 0.17 -18.99 6.48
N PHE A 89 0.74 -18.18 7.37
CA PHE A 89 0.50 -18.29 8.80
C PHE A 89 -0.91 -17.84 9.18
N LEU A 90 -1.39 -16.70 8.65
CA LEU A 90 -2.74 -16.20 8.91
C LEU A 90 -3.82 -17.20 8.44
N ARG A 91 -3.58 -17.93 7.35
CA ARG A 91 -4.50 -18.97 6.86
C ARG A 91 -4.73 -20.12 7.83
N LEU A 92 -3.83 -20.35 8.79
CA LEU A 92 -4.06 -21.32 9.86
C LEU A 92 -5.27 -20.93 10.72
N PHE A 93 -5.53 -19.64 10.88
CA PHE A 93 -6.57 -19.11 11.74
C PHE A 93 -7.92 -18.95 11.03
N ALA A 94 -7.95 -18.75 9.72
CA ALA A 94 -9.19 -18.68 8.95
C ALA A 94 -8.95 -18.94 7.44
N PRO A 95 -8.87 -20.21 6.99
CA PRO A 95 -8.31 -20.57 5.67
C PRO A 95 -9.07 -20.02 4.44
N ASP A 96 -10.35 -19.68 4.61
CA ASP A 96 -11.27 -19.19 3.57
C ASP A 96 -11.69 -17.72 3.78
N ASP A 97 -10.99 -16.98 4.66
CA ASP A 97 -11.34 -15.59 4.97
C ASP A 97 -10.70 -14.62 3.97
N VAL A 98 -11.56 -13.91 3.21
CA VAL A 98 -11.15 -12.92 2.19
C VAL A 98 -10.26 -11.81 2.73
N ARG A 99 -10.30 -11.53 4.04
CA ARG A 99 -9.42 -10.54 4.68
C ARG A 99 -7.94 -10.92 4.56
N ILE A 100 -7.62 -12.20 4.45
CA ILE A 100 -6.26 -12.70 4.29
C ILE A 100 -5.73 -12.40 2.87
N ASP A 101 -6.55 -12.61 1.84
CA ASP A 101 -6.22 -12.24 0.46
C ASP A 101 -6.09 -10.72 0.31
N ASN A 102 -6.96 -9.96 1.00
CA ASN A 102 -6.88 -8.50 1.06
C ASN A 102 -5.61 -8.03 1.78
N PHE A 103 -5.19 -8.70 2.86
CA PHE A 103 -3.91 -8.42 3.53
C PHE A 103 -2.74 -8.53 2.54
N GLU A 104 -2.64 -9.68 1.86
CA GLU A 104 -1.54 -9.95 0.92
C GLU A 104 -1.54 -8.94 -0.23
N SER A 105 -2.70 -8.72 -0.83
CA SER A 105 -2.88 -7.80 -1.96
C SER A 105 -2.53 -6.37 -1.59
N THR A 106 -3.00 -5.88 -0.43
CA THR A 106 -2.69 -4.53 0.06
C THR A 106 -1.20 -4.39 0.34
N ALA A 107 -0.59 -5.32 1.07
CA ALA A 107 0.84 -5.27 1.38
C ALA A 107 1.69 -5.25 0.10
N LYS A 108 1.44 -6.18 -0.84
CA LYS A 108 2.19 -6.26 -2.11
C LYS A 108 1.98 -5.05 -3.00
N ALA A 109 0.76 -4.51 -3.06
CA ALA A 109 0.47 -3.29 -3.80
C ALA A 109 1.26 -2.10 -3.24
N MET A 110 1.28 -1.93 -1.92
CA MET A 110 2.06 -0.87 -1.27
C MET A 110 3.57 -1.05 -1.50
N LEU A 111 4.09 -2.27 -1.37
CA LEU A 111 5.50 -2.56 -1.62
C LEU A 111 5.92 -2.21 -3.07
N ARG A 112 5.08 -2.54 -4.06
CA ARG A 112 5.33 -2.16 -5.46
C ARG A 112 5.23 -0.67 -5.68
N ALA A 113 4.23 -0.02 -5.08
CA ALA A 113 4.06 1.42 -5.19
C ALA A 113 5.27 2.16 -4.61
N TYR A 114 5.74 1.79 -3.42
CA TYR A 114 6.93 2.38 -2.81
C TYR A 114 8.21 2.11 -3.62
N SER A 115 8.40 0.87 -4.09
CA SER A 115 9.56 0.53 -4.94
C SER A 115 9.57 1.33 -6.25
N GLY A 116 8.42 1.50 -6.90
CA GLY A 116 8.33 2.24 -8.16
C GLY A 116 8.55 3.75 -8.03
N LEU A 117 8.36 4.33 -6.84
CA LEU A 117 8.56 5.76 -6.61
C LEU A 117 10.02 6.19 -6.81
N ASP A 118 11.00 5.33 -6.52
CA ASP A 118 12.42 5.69 -6.67
C ASP A 118 12.82 5.81 -8.15
N ASP A 119 12.42 4.82 -8.96
CA ASP A 119 12.59 4.84 -10.41
C ASP A 119 11.86 6.03 -11.05
N LEU A 120 10.64 6.33 -10.58
CA LEU A 120 9.87 7.48 -11.06
C LEU A 120 10.57 8.81 -10.77
N LYS A 121 11.16 8.98 -9.58
CA LYS A 121 11.92 10.20 -9.24
C LYS A 121 13.14 10.35 -10.13
N THR A 122 13.86 9.25 -10.39
CA THR A 122 15.01 9.22 -11.28
C THR A 122 14.62 9.58 -12.73
N ALA A 123 13.56 8.96 -13.26
CA ALA A 123 13.02 9.29 -14.58
C ALA A 123 12.58 10.75 -14.68
N THR A 124 11.93 11.28 -13.64
CA THR A 124 11.50 12.68 -13.56
C THR A 124 12.70 13.64 -13.60
N ALA A 125 13.77 13.34 -12.88
CA ALA A 125 15.00 14.13 -12.90
C ALA A 125 15.63 14.17 -14.29
N HIS A 126 15.69 13.02 -14.98
CA HIS A 126 16.19 12.96 -16.35
C HIS A 126 15.31 13.72 -17.34
N ALA A 127 13.99 13.62 -17.23
CA ALA A 127 13.05 14.37 -18.06
C ALA A 127 13.21 15.90 -17.89
N ASN A 128 13.46 16.37 -16.66
CA ASN A 128 13.75 17.79 -16.40
C ASN A 128 15.02 18.29 -17.10
N GLY A 129 15.99 17.41 -17.37
CA GLY A 129 17.18 17.72 -18.14
C GLY A 129 16.93 17.92 -19.65
N VAL A 130 15.74 17.56 -20.15
CA VAL A 130 15.38 17.72 -21.56
C VAL A 130 14.70 19.07 -21.78
N HIS A 131 15.38 19.99 -22.45
CA HIS A 131 14.94 21.39 -22.58
C HIS A 131 13.82 21.65 -23.60
N SER A 132 13.42 20.65 -24.38
CA SER A 132 12.31 20.77 -25.33
C SER A 132 10.96 20.77 -24.61
N TRP A 133 9.89 21.15 -25.33
CA TRP A 133 8.54 21.09 -24.76
C TRP A 133 8.11 19.65 -24.46
N GLN A 134 8.61 18.67 -25.21
CA GLN A 134 8.39 17.25 -24.93
C GLN A 134 9.04 16.84 -23.60
N GLY A 135 10.25 17.36 -23.32
CA GLY A 135 10.94 17.14 -22.06
C GLY A 135 10.15 17.70 -20.87
N ARG A 136 9.70 18.96 -20.98
CA ARG A 136 8.85 19.59 -19.95
C ARG A 136 7.51 18.87 -19.77
N MET A 137 6.86 18.47 -20.86
CA MET A 137 5.64 17.67 -20.80
C MET A 137 5.89 16.33 -20.10
N ALA A 138 6.96 15.61 -20.45
CA ALA A 138 7.32 14.35 -19.80
C ALA A 138 7.61 14.54 -18.31
N TYR A 139 8.34 15.60 -17.93
CA TYR A 139 8.58 15.95 -16.53
C TYR A 139 7.29 16.15 -15.74
N GLU A 140 6.35 16.95 -16.27
CA GLU A 140 5.06 17.20 -15.61
C GLU A 140 4.24 15.90 -15.49
N LEU A 141 4.20 15.06 -16.54
CA LEU A 141 3.47 13.81 -16.51
C LEU A 141 4.09 12.77 -15.56
N LEU A 142 5.41 12.63 -15.51
CA LEU A 142 6.09 11.75 -14.56
C LEU A 142 5.88 12.22 -13.11
N THR A 143 5.93 13.53 -12.87
CA THR A 143 5.59 14.13 -11.57
C THR A 143 4.12 13.87 -11.21
N ALA A 144 3.21 13.89 -12.18
CA ALA A 144 1.82 13.52 -11.95
C ALA A 144 1.69 12.07 -11.49
N VAL A 145 2.40 11.14 -12.14
CA VAL A 145 2.42 9.72 -11.75
C VAL A 145 2.95 9.56 -10.33
N GLU A 146 3.98 10.30 -9.92
CA GLU A 146 4.47 10.30 -8.53
C GLU A 146 3.35 10.67 -7.54
N TYR A 147 2.61 11.75 -7.80
CA TYR A 147 1.48 12.17 -6.95
C TYR A 147 0.34 11.15 -6.91
N LEU A 148 0.01 10.54 -8.05
CA LEU A 148 -1.06 9.53 -8.14
C LEU A 148 -0.65 8.22 -7.45
N THR A 149 0.62 7.83 -7.53
CA THR A 149 1.18 6.70 -6.76
C THR A 149 1.10 6.98 -5.26
N HIS A 150 1.47 8.19 -4.81
CA HIS A 150 1.29 8.59 -3.42
C HIS A 150 -0.18 8.55 -2.97
N ALA A 151 -1.10 9.07 -3.78
CA ALA A 151 -2.54 9.00 -3.48
C ALA A 151 -3.02 7.54 -3.34
N SER A 152 -2.54 6.65 -4.21
CA SER A 152 -2.87 5.22 -4.16
C SER A 152 -2.35 4.55 -2.88
N ILE A 153 -1.13 4.87 -2.45
CA ILE A 153 -0.56 4.40 -1.17
C ILE A 153 -1.42 4.86 0.00
N LEU A 154 -1.81 6.14 0.02
CA LEU A 154 -2.65 6.70 1.09
C LEU A 154 -4.05 6.07 1.12
N LEU A 155 -4.64 5.81 -0.05
CA LEU A 155 -5.92 5.09 -0.17
C LEU A 155 -5.80 3.66 0.36
N LEU A 156 -4.76 2.91 0.00
CA LEU A 156 -4.50 1.57 0.51
C LEU A 156 -4.28 1.55 2.03
N ALA A 157 -3.71 2.62 2.58
CA ALA A 157 -3.49 2.81 4.01
C ALA A 157 -4.70 3.34 4.78
N HIS A 158 -5.80 3.68 4.10
CA HIS A 158 -6.97 4.35 4.70
C HIS A 158 -6.60 5.62 5.49
N GLU A 159 -5.70 6.41 4.93
CA GLU A 159 -5.27 7.69 5.51
C GLU A 159 -6.34 8.79 5.33
N ASP A 160 -6.08 9.96 5.92
CA ASP A 160 -7.01 11.09 5.88
C ASP A 160 -7.39 11.54 4.45
N ASP A 161 -8.70 11.70 4.23
CA ASP A 161 -9.30 12.12 2.96
C ASP A 161 -8.74 13.47 2.45
N GLY A 162 -8.38 14.37 3.37
CA GLY A 162 -7.78 15.66 3.04
C GLY A 162 -6.41 15.50 2.38
N TYR A 163 -5.57 14.64 2.93
CA TYR A 163 -4.25 14.31 2.36
C TYR A 163 -4.37 13.57 1.02
N ILE A 164 -5.27 12.59 0.94
CA ILE A 164 -5.55 11.86 -0.32
C ILE A 164 -5.97 12.85 -1.41
N ARG A 165 -6.95 13.71 -1.10
CA ARG A 165 -7.44 14.75 -2.01
C ARG A 165 -6.33 15.71 -2.44
N GLU A 166 -5.45 16.12 -1.53
CA GLU A 166 -4.32 16.98 -1.86
C GLU A 166 -3.41 16.33 -2.94
N LYS A 167 -3.06 15.06 -2.77
CA LYS A 167 -2.20 14.35 -3.74
C LYS A 167 -2.89 14.17 -5.08
N LEU A 168 -4.16 13.79 -5.09
CA LEU A 168 -4.97 13.69 -6.31
C LEU A 168 -5.02 15.04 -7.05
N HIS A 169 -5.32 16.13 -6.33
CA HIS A 169 -5.39 17.46 -6.92
C HIS A 169 -4.03 17.90 -7.50
N LYS A 170 -2.92 17.67 -6.78
CA LYS A 170 -1.58 17.95 -7.30
C LYS A 170 -1.27 17.14 -8.57
N GLY A 171 -1.63 15.85 -8.60
CA GLY A 171 -1.49 15.01 -9.79
C GLY A 171 -2.27 15.54 -11.00
N LEU A 172 -3.54 15.90 -10.82
CA LEU A 172 -4.39 16.46 -11.88
C LEU A 172 -3.86 17.80 -12.41
N ASN A 173 -3.34 18.66 -11.52
CA ASN A 173 -2.71 19.93 -11.93
C ASN A 173 -1.46 19.68 -12.77
N ARG A 174 -0.64 18.70 -12.40
CA ARG A 174 0.54 18.30 -13.18
C ARG A 174 0.18 17.74 -14.56
N ILE A 175 -0.86 16.90 -14.66
CA ILE A 175 -1.39 16.45 -15.96
C ILE A 175 -1.79 17.66 -16.81
N THR A 176 -2.52 18.60 -16.23
CA THR A 176 -2.97 19.82 -16.92
C THR A 176 -1.80 20.64 -17.44
N SER A 177 -0.78 20.88 -16.60
CA SER A 177 0.45 21.58 -17.00
C SER A 177 1.19 20.86 -18.12
N GLY A 178 1.35 19.54 -18.03
CA GLY A 178 2.02 18.75 -19.07
C GLY A 178 1.29 18.82 -20.41
N VAL A 179 -0.03 18.67 -20.41
CA VAL A 179 -0.86 18.82 -21.62
C VAL A 179 -0.76 20.23 -22.20
N TYR A 180 -0.66 21.26 -21.34
CA TYR A 180 -0.51 22.64 -21.78
C TYR A 180 0.80 22.90 -22.54
N GLU A 181 1.89 22.23 -22.18
CA GLU A 181 3.15 22.29 -22.97
C GLU A 181 2.92 21.80 -24.41
N GLY A 182 2.17 20.70 -24.59
CA GLY A 182 1.79 20.18 -25.91
C GLY A 182 0.90 21.15 -26.69
N ILE A 183 -0.10 21.75 -26.05
CA ILE A 183 -0.99 22.75 -26.68
C ILE A 183 -0.19 24.00 -27.12
N ARG A 184 0.75 24.45 -26.31
CA ARG A 184 1.47 25.72 -26.55
C ARG A 184 2.58 25.58 -27.59
N HIS A 185 3.23 24.42 -27.67
CA HIS A 185 4.50 24.28 -28.38
C HIS A 185 4.55 23.19 -29.45
N SER A 186 3.56 22.30 -29.52
CA SER A 186 3.51 21.30 -30.59
C SER A 186 3.19 21.93 -31.95
N SER A 187 3.65 21.29 -33.04
CA SER A 187 3.21 21.61 -34.40
C SER A 187 1.74 21.25 -34.65
N GLU A 188 1.17 20.36 -33.84
CA GLU A 188 -0.23 19.93 -33.92
C GLU A 188 -0.93 20.03 -32.55
N PRO A 189 -1.20 21.25 -32.03
CA PRO A 189 -1.80 21.46 -30.71
C PRO A 189 -3.13 20.75 -30.46
N SER A 190 -3.92 20.55 -31.53
CA SER A 190 -5.23 19.89 -31.46
C SER A 190 -5.15 18.45 -30.95
N ARG A 191 -4.02 17.75 -31.14
CA ARG A 191 -3.79 16.39 -30.60
C ARG A 191 -3.71 16.33 -29.08
N TYR A 192 -3.47 17.46 -28.43
CA TYR A 192 -3.34 17.59 -26.98
C TYR A 192 -4.55 18.30 -26.35
N ASN A 193 -5.61 18.58 -27.11
CA ASN A 193 -6.81 19.19 -26.59
C ASN A 193 -7.80 18.13 -26.09
N PHE A 194 -7.78 17.88 -24.78
CA PHE A 194 -8.61 16.89 -24.11
C PHE A 194 -9.87 17.45 -23.43
N LYS A 195 -10.36 18.62 -23.85
CA LYS A 195 -11.53 19.27 -23.24
C LYS A 195 -12.81 18.43 -23.26
N SER A 196 -12.89 17.42 -24.13
CA SER A 196 -14.01 16.48 -24.21
C SER A 196 -13.90 15.28 -23.26
N ILE A 197 -12.79 15.12 -22.53
CA ILE A 197 -12.66 14.05 -21.54
C ILE A 197 -13.62 14.32 -20.37
N TYR A 198 -14.46 13.33 -20.12
CA TYR A 198 -15.44 13.34 -19.04
C TYR A 198 -14.78 13.02 -17.69
N PHE A 199 -15.12 13.80 -16.66
CA PHE A 199 -14.77 13.51 -15.27
C PHE A 199 -15.98 12.87 -14.56
N PRO A 200 -15.78 11.77 -13.81
CA PRO A 200 -16.87 11.07 -13.15
C PRO A 200 -17.69 11.98 -12.22
N ASN A 201 -19.00 11.75 -12.15
CA ASN A 201 -19.87 12.39 -11.17
C ASN A 201 -20.93 11.42 -10.62
N GLU A 202 -21.75 11.89 -9.68
CA GLU A 202 -22.74 11.06 -8.98
C GLU A 202 -23.74 10.36 -9.91
N ARG A 203 -23.92 10.85 -11.14
CA ARG A 203 -24.83 10.25 -12.11
C ARG A 203 -24.26 9.00 -12.79
N ASP A 204 -23.00 8.66 -12.52
CA ASP A 204 -22.35 7.43 -13.02
C ASP A 204 -22.51 6.23 -12.08
N ARG A 205 -23.06 6.43 -10.87
CA ARG A 205 -23.38 5.37 -9.91
C ARG A 205 -24.82 4.91 -10.07
#